data_AF-A0A940X0H5-F1
#
_entry.id   AF-A0A940X0H5-F1
#
_cell.length_a   1.000
_cell.length_b   1.000
_cell.length_c   1.000
_cell.angle_alpha   90.00
_cell.angle_beta   90.00
_cell.angle_gamma   90.00
#
_symmetry.space_group_name_H-M   'P 1'
#
loop_
_entity.id
_entity.type
_entity.pdbx_description
1 polymer ?
#
loop_
_entity_poly.entity_id
_entity_poly.type
_entity_poly.pdbx_seq_one_letter_code
_entity_poly.pdbx_strand_id
1 'polypeptide(L)'
;MKKQTKPFVILGVLHLILLVFTFMRKKQKVVLLLWSAIGPAYLFEYFVLNMFKMYQYKPKVFKNKWFDNVFGAFLSQCLFVPIKATALILFRLSWQWKLGAAVLFSLIERFFIFKGIYKNDTWRTYYTVTLMFLYFLIITKWWEGLKAKKNAFFPITTLFFAYLINYTNAFFFITAVFKGFLFQAGFVKNKYQDHFLVAPLYAIYLSILGTINSLLLPGKFKIIGLLLMHGSDHLLVKCGILKLKRLNIFTFIPIHIGVLFIGQYTKSLLKKL
;
A
#
# COMPACT_ATOMS: atom_id res chain seq x y z
N MET A 1 21.90 9.11 20.86
CA MET A 1 21.28 8.99 19.51
C MET A 1 20.02 9.86 19.43
N LYS A 2 20.03 10.96 18.66
CA LYS A 2 18.83 11.81 18.48
C LYS A 2 17.71 11.01 17.80
N LYS A 3 16.51 11.00 18.40
CA LYS A 3 15.30 10.30 17.90
C LYS A 3 14.84 10.93 16.57
N GLN A 4 15.32 10.37 15.46
CA GLN A 4 14.96 10.74 14.09
C GLN A 4 13.52 10.35 13.68
N THR A 5 12.78 9.69 14.58
CA THR A 5 11.37 9.32 14.43
C THR A 5 10.40 10.50 14.52
N LYS A 6 10.76 11.61 15.20
CA LYS A 6 9.82 12.71 15.51
C LYS A 6 9.12 13.30 14.27
N PRO A 7 9.81 13.61 13.16
CA PRO A 7 9.16 14.18 11.97
C PRO A 7 8.08 13.27 11.39
N PHE A 8 8.33 11.96 11.33
CA PHE A 8 7.36 10.98 10.85
C PHE A 8 6.13 10.90 11.76
N VAL A 9 6.32 10.96 13.08
CA VAL A 9 5.21 10.93 14.05
C VAL A 9 4.34 12.18 13.91
N ILE A 10 4.94 13.37 13.86
CA ILE A 10 4.20 14.63 13.69
C ILE A 10 3.40 14.59 12.38
N LEU A 11 4.05 14.20 11.27
CA LEU A 11 3.39 14.10 9.98
C LEU A 11 2.25 13.08 9.99
N GLY A 12 2.44 11.94 10.66
CA GLY A 12 1.41 10.93 10.87
C GLY A 12 0.21 11.43 11.64
N VAL A 13 0.42 12.10 12.78
CA VAL A 13 -0.69 12.66 13.58
C VAL A 13 -1.49 13.68 12.76
N LEU A 14 -0.82 14.59 12.04
CA LEU A 14 -1.49 15.57 11.19
C LEU A 14 -2.35 14.91 10.10
N HIS A 15 -1.84 13.86 9.45
CA HIS A 15 -2.61 13.14 8.43
C HIS A 15 -3.74 12.31 9.05
N LEU A 16 -3.56 11.74 10.24
CA LEU A 16 -4.65 11.03 10.93
C LEU A 16 -5.79 11.99 11.30
N ILE A 17 -5.48 13.19 11.80
CA ILE A 17 -6.48 14.23 12.06
C ILE A 17 -7.21 14.60 10.76
N LEU A 18 -6.47 14.82 9.66
CA LEU A 18 -7.06 15.10 8.35
C LEU A 18 -7.95 13.97 7.86
N LEU A 19 -7.55 12.71 8.07
CA LEU A 19 -8.31 11.53 7.69
C LEU A 19 -9.61 11.45 8.49
N VAL A 20 -9.56 11.60 9.82
CA VAL A 20 -10.74 11.60 10.69
C VAL A 20 -11.70 12.71 10.26
N PHE A 21 -11.20 13.93 10.07
CA PHE A 21 -12.00 15.05 9.58
C PHE A 21 -12.65 14.76 8.22
N THR A 22 -11.89 14.18 7.29
CA THR A 22 -12.41 13.81 5.95
C THR A 22 -13.47 12.72 6.07
N PHE A 23 -13.29 11.74 6.96
CA PHE A 23 -14.24 10.66 7.21
C PHE A 23 -15.55 11.17 7.80
N MET A 24 -15.49 12.08 8.78
CA MET A 24 -16.67 12.73 9.37
C MET A 24 -17.50 13.45 8.30
N ARG A 25 -16.84 14.09 7.32
CA ARG A 25 -17.52 14.88 6.28
C ARG A 25 -17.95 14.07 5.05
N LYS A 26 -17.22 13.01 4.69
CA LYS A 26 -17.37 12.30 3.40
C LYS A 26 -17.74 10.82 3.54
N LYS A 27 -17.74 10.29 4.76
CA LYS A 27 -18.18 8.94 5.14
C LYS A 27 -17.48 7.85 4.31
N GLN A 28 -18.24 6.84 3.87
CA GLN A 28 -17.74 5.64 3.19
C GLN A 28 -16.99 5.92 1.86
N LYS A 29 -17.21 7.08 1.23
CA LYS A 29 -16.48 7.51 0.01
C LYS A 29 -14.97 7.62 0.25
N VAL A 30 -14.57 7.89 1.50
CA VAL A 30 -13.16 7.95 1.92
C VAL A 30 -12.48 6.61 1.73
N VAL A 31 -13.14 5.50 2.09
CA VAL A 31 -12.57 4.15 1.99
C VAL A 31 -12.25 3.80 0.54
N LEU A 32 -13.21 4.00 -0.36
CA LEU A 32 -13.03 3.70 -1.79
C LEU A 32 -11.89 4.51 -2.38
N LEU A 33 -11.85 5.82 -2.10
CA LEU A 33 -10.81 6.67 -2.66
C LEU A 33 -9.43 6.40 -2.03
N LEU A 34 -9.36 6.01 -0.76
CA LEU A 34 -8.11 5.55 -0.14
C LEU A 34 -7.57 4.30 -0.82
N TRP A 35 -8.42 3.30 -1.10
CA TRP A 35 -7.99 2.13 -1.88
C TRP A 35 -7.46 2.50 -3.25
N SER A 36 -8.18 3.38 -3.97
CA SER A 36 -7.73 3.90 -5.27
C SER A 36 -6.45 4.72 -5.19
N ALA A 37 -6.15 5.35 -4.05
CA ALA A 37 -4.98 6.18 -3.85
C ALA A 37 -3.74 5.38 -3.40
N ILE A 38 -3.88 4.49 -2.42
CA ILE A 38 -2.79 3.68 -1.87
C ILE A 38 -2.31 2.64 -2.90
N GLY A 39 -3.23 2.00 -3.63
CA GLY A 39 -2.89 0.90 -4.54
C GLY A 39 -1.84 1.26 -5.61
N PRO A 40 -2.07 2.31 -6.42
CA PRO A 40 -1.07 2.79 -7.38
C PRO A 40 0.23 3.25 -6.71
N ALA A 41 0.15 3.85 -5.51
CA ALA A 41 1.32 4.27 -4.76
C ALA A 41 2.19 3.08 -4.32
N TYR A 42 1.59 1.96 -3.92
CA TYR A 42 2.30 0.72 -3.60
C TYR A 42 2.97 0.09 -4.83
N LEU A 43 2.26 0.06 -5.97
CA LEU A 43 2.84 -0.42 -7.22
C LEU A 43 4.02 0.45 -7.66
N PHE A 44 3.88 1.77 -7.54
CA PHE A 44 4.96 2.71 -7.81
C PHE A 44 6.18 2.48 -6.91
N GLU A 45 5.94 2.36 -5.59
CA GLU A 45 6.99 2.14 -4.60
C GLU A 45 7.75 0.83 -4.82
N TYR A 46 7.06 -0.21 -5.28
CA TYR A 46 7.70 -1.48 -5.62
C TYR A 46 8.83 -1.30 -6.63
N PHE A 47 8.58 -0.57 -7.72
CA PHE A 47 9.60 -0.30 -8.73
C PHE A 47 10.70 0.62 -8.18
N VAL A 48 10.31 1.74 -7.57
CA VAL A 48 11.26 2.79 -7.21
C VAL A 48 12.13 2.43 -6.00
N LEU A 49 11.54 1.83 -4.97
CA LEU A 49 12.22 1.51 -3.71
C LEU A 49 12.80 0.09 -3.71
N ASN A 50 11.98 -0.93 -4.02
CA ASN A 50 12.40 -2.32 -3.83
C ASN A 50 13.27 -2.81 -4.99
N MET A 51 12.90 -2.47 -6.23
CA MET A 51 13.61 -2.90 -7.43
C MET A 51 14.80 -2.00 -7.75
N PHE A 52 14.57 -0.69 -7.93
CA PHE A 52 15.60 0.26 -8.36
C PHE A 52 16.35 0.95 -7.23
N LYS A 53 15.84 0.91 -5.99
CA LYS A 53 16.47 1.50 -4.80
C LYS A 53 16.85 2.97 -5.00
N MET A 54 15.96 3.75 -5.61
CA MET A 54 16.26 5.13 -6.00
C MET A 54 16.43 6.08 -4.80
N TYR A 55 15.88 5.71 -3.65
CA TYR A 55 16.01 6.43 -2.39
C TYR A 55 15.83 5.50 -1.19
N GLN A 56 16.08 6.04 0.01
CA GLN A 56 15.97 5.31 1.28
C GLN A 56 15.39 6.19 2.39
N TYR A 57 14.37 5.68 3.08
CA TYR A 57 13.87 6.20 4.33
C TYR A 57 14.65 5.62 5.52
N LYS A 58 14.78 6.43 6.58
CA LYS A 58 15.45 6.06 7.84
C LYS A 58 14.65 6.55 9.05
N PRO A 59 13.40 6.09 9.24
CA PRO A 59 12.58 6.50 10.38
C PRO A 59 13.17 6.04 11.72
N LYS A 60 14.04 5.01 11.75
CA LYS A 60 14.67 4.42 12.93
C LYS A 60 13.67 3.85 13.95
N VAL A 61 12.65 3.16 13.43
CA VAL A 61 11.67 2.39 14.19
C VAL A 61 12.08 0.93 14.30
N PHE A 62 12.54 0.33 13.20
CA PHE A 62 12.98 -1.07 13.17
C PHE A 62 14.50 -1.19 13.23
N LYS A 63 15.01 -2.20 13.94
CA LYS A 63 16.46 -2.48 13.99
C LYS A 63 17.02 -2.90 12.63
N ASN A 64 16.22 -3.59 11.82
CA ASN A 64 16.64 -4.04 10.50
C ASN A 64 16.43 -2.91 9.48
N LYS A 65 17.50 -2.50 8.80
CA LYS A 65 17.50 -1.37 7.85
C LYS A 65 16.51 -1.52 6.69
N TRP A 66 16.26 -2.74 6.20
CA TRP A 66 15.29 -2.98 5.13
C TRP A 66 13.86 -2.80 5.62
N PHE A 67 13.51 -3.39 6.76
CA PHE A 67 12.19 -3.16 7.36
C PHE A 67 11.97 -1.69 7.73
N ASP A 68 13.01 -1.01 8.22
CA ASP A 68 12.93 0.41 8.57
C ASP A 68 12.72 1.29 7.32
N ASN A 69 13.43 0.99 6.24
CA ASN A 69 13.26 1.67 4.96
C ASN A 69 11.84 1.48 4.39
N VAL A 70 11.39 0.23 4.31
CA VAL A 70 10.04 -0.10 3.83
C VAL A 70 8.96 0.44 4.76
N PHE A 71 9.21 0.56 6.06
CA PHE A 71 8.28 1.21 6.98
C PHE A 71 8.14 2.71 6.67
N GLY A 72 9.22 3.41 6.38
CA GLY A 72 9.16 4.81 5.96
C GLY A 72 8.37 4.99 4.67
N ALA A 73 8.56 4.08 3.71
CA ALA A 73 7.78 4.02 2.49
C ALA A 73 6.29 3.73 2.75
N PHE A 74 5.99 2.77 3.62
CA PHE A 74 4.63 2.48 4.07
C PHE A 74 3.95 3.73 4.65
N LEU A 75 4.62 4.48 5.52
CA LEU A 75 4.06 5.73 6.06
C LEU A 75 3.75 6.74 4.96
N SER A 76 4.65 6.90 3.99
CA SER A 76 4.43 7.81 2.85
C SER A 76 3.25 7.38 1.97
N GLN A 77 3.27 6.11 1.54
CA GLN A 77 2.37 5.58 0.50
C GLN A 77 1.07 4.99 1.02
N CYS A 78 0.91 4.80 2.33
CA CYS A 78 -0.35 4.38 2.96
C CYS A 78 -1.02 5.54 3.70
N LEU A 79 -0.24 6.42 4.34
CA LEU A 79 -0.79 7.49 5.17
C LEU A 79 -0.65 8.85 4.50
N PHE A 80 0.57 9.35 4.33
CA PHE A 80 0.75 10.79 4.04
C PHE A 80 0.16 11.19 2.69
N VAL A 81 0.66 10.57 1.61
CA VAL A 81 0.27 10.93 0.25
C VAL A 81 -1.19 10.57 -0.05
N PRO A 82 -1.68 9.35 0.24
CA PRO A 82 -3.05 8.96 -0.07
C PRO A 82 -4.11 9.71 0.74
N ILE A 83 -3.86 10.00 2.03
CA ILE A 83 -4.81 10.78 2.84
C ILE A 83 -4.92 12.19 2.28
N LYS A 84 -3.79 12.82 1.92
CA LYS A 84 -3.80 14.16 1.32
C LYS A 84 -4.54 14.15 -0.01
N ALA A 85 -4.28 13.19 -0.89
CA ALA A 85 -5.01 13.03 -2.14
C ALA A 85 -6.51 12.88 -1.90
N THR A 86 -6.91 11.97 -1.01
CA THR A 86 -8.31 11.71 -0.67
C THR A 86 -9.03 12.96 -0.21
N ALA A 87 -8.42 13.74 0.68
CA ALA A 87 -8.97 15.01 1.13
C ALA A 87 -9.11 16.02 -0.03
N LEU A 88 -8.03 16.27 -0.79
CA LEU A 88 -8.05 17.22 -1.92
C LEU A 88 -9.17 16.91 -2.91
N ILE A 89 -9.35 15.64 -3.27
CA ILE A 89 -10.33 15.21 -4.27
C ILE A 89 -11.77 15.22 -3.71
N LEU A 90 -12.01 14.72 -2.50
CA LEU A 90 -13.37 14.68 -1.95
C LEU A 90 -13.91 16.07 -1.55
N PHE A 91 -13.02 16.99 -1.21
CA PHE A 91 -13.36 18.41 -1.02
C PHE A 91 -13.36 19.22 -2.34
N ARG A 92 -13.10 18.57 -3.48
CA ARG A 92 -13.11 19.19 -4.83
C ARG A 92 -12.20 20.41 -4.93
N LEU A 93 -11.04 20.36 -4.29
CA LEU A 93 -10.08 21.46 -4.34
C LEU A 93 -9.47 21.60 -5.75
N SER A 94 -9.21 22.85 -6.14
CA SER A 94 -8.71 23.21 -7.47
C SER A 94 -7.32 22.63 -7.76
N TRP A 95 -6.89 22.69 -9.02
CA TRP A 95 -5.56 22.22 -9.43
C TRP A 95 -4.43 22.97 -8.71
N GLN A 96 -4.63 24.23 -8.32
CA GLN A 96 -3.67 25.03 -7.56
C GLN A 96 -3.37 24.41 -6.20
N TRP A 97 -4.40 23.90 -5.49
CA TRP A 97 -4.22 23.19 -4.22
C TRP A 97 -3.47 21.87 -4.40
N LYS A 98 -3.66 21.19 -5.53
CA LYS A 98 -2.92 19.96 -5.86
C LYS A 98 -1.45 20.26 -6.14
N LEU A 99 -1.15 21.32 -6.89
CA LEU A 99 0.21 21.77 -7.13
C LEU A 99 0.89 22.22 -5.83
N GLY A 100 0.19 23.00 -5.01
CA GLY A 100 0.67 23.41 -3.69
C GLY A 100 0.98 22.23 -2.77
N ALA A 101 0.14 21.18 -2.79
CA ALA A 101 0.41 19.95 -2.05
C ALA A 101 1.64 19.19 -2.60
N ALA A 102 1.85 19.16 -3.91
CA ALA A 102 3.02 18.54 -4.52
C ALA A 102 4.32 19.27 -4.14
N VAL A 103 4.30 20.60 -4.18
CA VAL A 103 5.41 21.44 -3.70
C VAL A 103 5.66 21.21 -2.20
N LEU A 104 4.60 21.16 -1.38
CA LEU A 104 4.73 20.88 0.06
C LEU A 104 5.43 19.53 0.33
N PHE A 105 5.08 18.46 -0.40
CA PHE A 105 5.76 17.17 -0.25
C PHE A 105 7.24 17.23 -0.66
N SER A 106 7.58 18.02 -1.68
CA SER A 106 8.98 18.26 -2.05
C SER A 106 9.75 19.03 -0.98
N LEU A 107 9.11 20.01 -0.32
CA LEU A 107 9.70 20.71 0.83
C LEU A 107 9.92 19.77 2.02
N ILE A 108 8.96 18.88 2.30
CA ILE A 108 9.10 17.84 3.32
C ILE A 108 10.25 16.89 2.98
N GLU A 109 10.38 16.45 1.72
CA GLU A 109 11.51 15.63 1.26
C GLU A 109 12.84 16.34 1.52
N ARG A 110 12.99 17.61 1.10
CA ARG A 110 14.21 18.40 1.34
C ARG A 110 14.53 18.51 2.83
N PHE A 111 13.52 18.75 3.66
CA PHE A 111 13.69 18.76 5.10
C PHE A 111 14.15 17.41 5.64
N PHE A 112 13.61 16.30 5.11
CA PHE A 112 13.99 14.94 5.52
C PHE A 112 15.43 14.59 5.09
N ILE A 113 15.86 15.06 3.91
CA ILE A 113 17.25 14.96 3.44
C ILE A 113 18.17 15.74 4.39
N PHE A 114 17.83 16.99 4.68
CA PHE A 114 18.61 17.85 5.59
C PHE A 114 18.76 17.24 6.99
N LYS A 115 17.71 16.56 7.50
CA LYS A 115 17.76 15.84 8.79
C LYS A 115 18.42 14.46 8.72
N GLY A 116 18.84 14.01 7.53
CA GLY A 116 19.47 12.71 7.30
C GLY A 116 18.54 11.51 7.54
N ILE A 117 17.22 11.74 7.52
CA ILE A 117 16.18 10.71 7.70
C ILE A 117 15.62 10.19 6.37
N TYR A 118 16.05 10.80 5.28
CA TYR A 118 15.81 10.37 3.91
C TYR A 118 17.10 10.58 3.11
N LYS A 119 17.38 9.70 2.15
CA LYS A 119 18.55 9.77 1.28
C LYS A 119 18.10 9.52 -0.15
N ASN A 120 18.45 10.44 -1.05
CA ASN A 120 18.36 10.21 -2.48
C ASN A 120 19.60 9.46 -2.96
N ASP A 121 19.40 8.37 -3.69
CA ASP A 121 20.48 7.64 -4.37
C ASP A 121 20.49 8.03 -5.86
N THR A 122 19.43 7.73 -6.60
CA THR A 122 19.23 8.17 -8.00
C THR A 122 18.00 9.06 -8.18
N TRP A 123 17.16 9.16 -7.16
CA TRP A 123 15.99 10.03 -7.17
C TRP A 123 16.37 11.51 -7.14
N ARG A 124 15.65 12.31 -7.93
CA ARG A 124 15.79 13.78 -7.96
C ARG A 124 14.54 14.42 -7.38
N THR A 125 14.70 15.42 -6.53
CA THR A 125 13.59 16.08 -5.82
C THR A 125 12.54 16.72 -6.76
N TYR A 126 12.91 17.10 -8.00
CA TYR A 126 11.94 17.58 -8.98
C TYR A 126 10.98 16.48 -9.45
N TYR A 127 11.39 15.20 -9.42
CA TYR A 127 10.49 14.07 -9.66
C TYR A 127 9.35 14.03 -8.65
N THR A 128 9.61 14.37 -7.39
CA THR A 128 8.57 14.44 -6.36
C THR A 128 7.50 15.47 -6.71
N VAL A 129 7.87 16.67 -7.15
CA VAL A 129 6.88 17.68 -7.54
C VAL A 129 6.05 17.19 -8.75
N THR A 130 6.73 16.78 -9.82
CA THR A 130 6.07 16.38 -11.07
C THR A 130 5.18 15.17 -10.89
N LEU A 131 5.72 14.08 -10.31
CA LEU A 131 4.99 12.83 -10.15
C LEU A 131 3.88 12.93 -9.11
N MET A 132 4.06 13.71 -8.03
CA MET A 132 2.99 13.93 -7.04
C MET A 132 1.83 14.72 -7.64
N PHE A 133 2.12 15.74 -8.44
CA PHE A 133 1.08 16.49 -9.13
C PHE A 133 0.31 15.61 -10.12
N LEU A 134 1.03 14.84 -10.95
CA LEU A 134 0.43 13.85 -11.87
C LEU A 134 -0.41 12.81 -11.11
N TYR A 135 0.11 12.30 -9.99
CA TYR A 135 -0.61 11.38 -9.13
C TYR A 135 -1.95 11.96 -8.65
N PHE A 136 -2.00 13.21 -8.19
CA PHE A 136 -3.26 13.83 -7.79
C PHE A 136 -4.25 13.99 -8.96
N LEU A 137 -3.77 14.25 -10.18
CA LEU A 137 -4.61 14.28 -11.37
C LEU A 137 -5.15 12.90 -11.72
N ILE A 138 -4.31 11.86 -11.66
CA ILE A 138 -4.72 10.46 -11.87
C ILE A 138 -5.81 10.07 -10.88
N ILE A 139 -5.62 10.33 -9.58
CA ILE A 139 -6.63 10.01 -8.56
C ILE A 139 -7.92 10.84 -8.75
N THR A 140 -7.82 12.08 -9.25
CA THR A 140 -9.00 12.87 -9.64
C THR A 140 -9.80 12.17 -10.74
N LYS A 141 -9.12 11.75 -11.82
CA LYS A 141 -9.75 11.02 -12.92
C LYS A 141 -10.28 9.66 -12.50
N TRP A 142 -9.59 8.98 -11.58
CA TRP A 142 -10.05 7.74 -10.99
C TRP A 142 -11.38 7.92 -10.26
N TRP A 143 -11.49 8.98 -9.45
CA TRP A 143 -12.72 9.29 -8.74
C TRP A 143 -13.88 9.67 -9.66
N GLU A 144 -13.60 10.40 -10.73
CA GLU A 144 -14.56 10.69 -11.80
C GLU A 144 -15.06 9.39 -12.45
N GLY A 145 -14.14 8.48 -12.80
CA GLY A 145 -14.44 7.17 -13.38
C GLY A 145 -15.31 6.29 -12.48
N LEU A 146 -15.00 6.25 -11.17
CA LEU A 146 -15.80 5.53 -10.18
C LEU A 146 -17.24 6.06 -10.09
N LYS A 147 -17.44 7.39 -10.10
CA LYS A 147 -18.78 8.00 -10.05
C LYS A 147 -19.57 7.82 -11.34
N ALA A 148 -18.90 7.86 -12.49
CA ALA A 148 -19.57 7.80 -13.78
C ALA A 148 -20.22 6.43 -14.04
N LYS A 149 -19.71 5.35 -13.44
CA LYS A 149 -20.19 3.96 -13.59
C LYS A 149 -20.24 3.44 -15.04
N LYS A 150 -19.65 4.16 -16.00
CA LYS A 150 -19.66 3.79 -17.42
C LYS A 150 -18.65 2.68 -17.75
N ASN A 151 -17.62 2.52 -16.92
CA ASN A 151 -16.53 1.59 -17.19
C ASN A 151 -16.24 0.74 -15.94
N ALA A 152 -16.34 -0.59 -16.10
CA ALA A 152 -16.07 -1.57 -15.05
C ALA A 152 -14.60 -1.59 -14.59
N PHE A 153 -13.67 -1.01 -15.37
CA PHE A 153 -12.26 -0.89 -15.04
C PHE A 153 -12.04 -0.25 -13.66
N PHE A 154 -12.63 0.91 -13.38
CA PHE A 154 -12.41 1.62 -12.12
C PHE A 154 -12.85 0.84 -10.87
N PRO A 155 -14.07 0.29 -10.80
CA PRO A 155 -14.49 -0.51 -9.64
C PRO A 155 -13.72 -1.83 -9.51
N ILE A 156 -13.42 -2.53 -10.61
CA ILE A 156 -12.64 -3.79 -10.58
C ILE A 156 -11.23 -3.52 -10.05
N THR A 157 -10.55 -2.51 -10.59
CA THR A 157 -9.17 -2.19 -10.18
C THR A 157 -9.12 -1.62 -8.76
N THR A 158 -10.15 -0.90 -8.32
CA THR A 158 -10.26 -0.46 -6.90
C THR A 158 -10.44 -1.63 -5.95
N LEU A 159 -11.23 -2.64 -6.35
CA LEU A 159 -11.36 -3.88 -5.58
C LEU A 159 -10.03 -4.64 -5.52
N PHE A 160 -9.32 -4.73 -6.66
CA PHE A 160 -7.97 -5.30 -6.71
C PHE A 160 -7.01 -4.58 -5.77
N PHE A 161 -7.00 -3.24 -5.75
CA PHE A 161 -6.17 -2.48 -4.83
C PHE A 161 -6.52 -2.73 -3.37
N ALA A 162 -7.80 -2.88 -3.03
CA ALA A 162 -8.18 -3.26 -1.67
C ALA A 162 -7.54 -4.59 -1.26
N TYR A 163 -7.54 -5.61 -2.13
CA TYR A 163 -6.82 -6.85 -1.87
C TYR A 163 -5.30 -6.64 -1.72
N LEU A 164 -4.69 -5.91 -2.67
CA LEU A 164 -3.24 -5.70 -2.72
C LEU A 164 -2.72 -5.05 -1.44
N ILE A 165 -3.36 -3.96 -1.04
CA ILE A 165 -2.97 -3.19 0.14
C ILE A 165 -3.01 -4.05 1.39
N ASN A 166 -4.10 -4.82 1.56
CA ASN A 166 -4.28 -5.61 2.77
C ASN A 166 -3.33 -6.82 2.83
N TYR A 167 -3.05 -7.48 1.70
CA TYR A 167 -2.02 -8.53 1.67
C TYR A 167 -0.62 -7.98 1.93
N THR A 168 -0.23 -6.90 1.24
CA THR A 168 1.09 -6.29 1.44
C THR A 168 1.28 -5.82 2.89
N ASN A 169 0.26 -5.20 3.49
CA ASN A 169 0.31 -4.77 4.89
C ASN A 169 0.36 -5.94 5.86
N ALA A 170 -0.48 -6.96 5.67
CA ALA A 170 -0.46 -8.14 6.53
C ALA A 170 0.91 -8.84 6.48
N PHE A 171 1.45 -9.05 5.29
CA PHE A 171 2.77 -9.67 5.13
C PHE A 171 3.88 -8.83 5.76
N PHE A 172 3.85 -7.51 5.56
CA PHE A 172 4.81 -6.60 6.15
C PHE A 172 4.77 -6.67 7.69
N PHE A 173 3.62 -6.46 8.32
CA PHE A 173 3.53 -6.40 9.78
C PHE A 173 3.79 -7.75 10.44
N ILE A 174 3.32 -8.85 9.85
CA ILE A 174 3.58 -10.19 10.39
C ILE A 174 5.08 -10.49 10.37
N THR A 175 5.75 -10.14 9.28
CA THR A 175 7.19 -10.35 9.15
C THR A 175 7.98 -9.39 10.05
N ALA A 176 7.61 -8.10 10.07
CA ALA A 176 8.34 -7.06 10.80
C ALA A 176 8.23 -7.24 12.33
N VAL A 177 7.05 -7.61 12.82
CA VAL A 177 6.76 -7.73 14.27
C VAL A 177 7.04 -9.14 14.78
N PHE A 178 6.44 -10.15 14.15
CA PHE A 178 6.54 -11.54 14.64
C PHE A 178 7.74 -12.30 14.08
N LYS A 179 8.42 -11.77 13.05
CA LYS A 179 9.50 -12.47 12.33
C LYS A 179 9.06 -13.85 11.84
N GLY A 180 7.79 -13.95 11.45
CA GLY A 180 7.08 -15.21 11.30
C GLY A 180 7.52 -16.07 10.11
N PHE A 181 7.78 -15.41 8.97
CA PHE A 181 8.19 -16.05 7.72
C PHE A 181 9.11 -15.11 6.91
N LEU A 182 9.72 -15.60 5.83
CA LEU A 182 10.36 -14.77 4.81
C LEU A 182 10.10 -15.37 3.43
N PHE A 183 9.99 -14.51 2.42
CA PHE A 183 9.98 -14.93 1.02
C PHE A 183 11.42 -14.89 0.51
N GLN A 184 11.87 -15.96 -0.13
CA GLN A 184 13.23 -16.15 -0.64
C GLN A 184 13.19 -16.95 -1.93
N ALA A 185 13.03 -16.28 -3.07
CA ALA A 185 13.06 -16.90 -4.39
C ALA A 185 14.48 -17.04 -4.95
N GLY A 186 15.47 -16.40 -4.32
CA GLY A 186 16.86 -16.43 -4.76
C GLY A 186 17.21 -15.40 -5.83
N PHE A 187 16.37 -14.38 -6.05
CA PHE A 187 16.70 -13.30 -7.00
C PHE A 187 17.90 -12.48 -6.52
N VAL A 188 18.07 -12.36 -5.19
CA VAL A 188 19.19 -11.63 -4.59
C VAL A 188 19.76 -12.35 -3.37
N LYS A 189 21.09 -12.27 -3.18
CA LYS A 189 21.81 -12.87 -2.04
C LYS A 189 21.30 -12.40 -0.67
N ASN A 190 20.85 -11.14 -0.55
CA ASN A 190 20.35 -10.62 0.72
C ASN A 190 18.90 -11.06 0.97
N LYS A 191 18.70 -11.95 1.95
CA LYS A 191 17.39 -12.51 2.30
C LYS A 191 16.25 -11.52 2.58
N TYR A 192 16.56 -10.31 3.08
CA TYR A 192 15.53 -9.31 3.36
C TYR A 192 15.19 -8.51 2.11
N GLN A 193 16.20 -8.21 1.28
CA GLN A 193 15.95 -7.61 -0.03
C GLN A 193 15.12 -8.55 -0.90
N ASP A 194 15.49 -9.84 -0.93
CA ASP A 194 14.77 -10.86 -1.71
C ASP A 194 13.31 -10.97 -1.25
N HIS A 195 13.07 -10.92 0.07
CA HIS A 195 11.72 -10.86 0.62
C HIS A 195 10.92 -9.66 0.10
N PHE A 196 11.50 -8.46 0.09
CA PHE A 196 10.81 -7.25 -0.38
C PHE A 196 10.67 -7.16 -1.90
N LEU A 197 11.35 -8.01 -2.66
CA LEU A 197 11.10 -8.22 -4.09
C LEU A 197 9.96 -9.22 -4.31
N VAL A 198 9.98 -10.34 -3.60
CA VAL A 198 9.05 -11.45 -3.84
C VAL A 198 7.68 -11.23 -3.17
N ALA A 199 7.63 -10.67 -1.97
CA ALA A 199 6.38 -10.52 -1.22
C ALA A 199 5.33 -9.65 -1.95
N PRO A 200 5.70 -8.50 -2.56
CA PRO A 200 4.74 -7.71 -3.33
C PRO A 200 4.22 -8.43 -4.57
N LEU A 201 5.06 -9.20 -5.26
CA LEU A 201 4.63 -10.01 -6.41
C LEU A 201 3.62 -11.08 -6.00
N TYR A 202 3.87 -11.74 -4.86
CA TYR A 202 2.91 -12.70 -4.33
C TYR A 202 1.62 -12.03 -3.87
N ALA A 203 1.69 -10.84 -3.26
CA ALA A 203 0.50 -10.06 -2.91
C ALA A 203 -0.31 -9.66 -4.16
N ILE A 204 0.34 -9.29 -5.28
CA ILE A 204 -0.32 -9.03 -6.56
C ILE A 204 -1.06 -10.29 -7.04
N TYR A 205 -0.39 -11.44 -7.05
CA TYR A 205 -1.00 -12.72 -7.43
C TYR A 205 -2.23 -13.06 -6.58
N LEU A 206 -2.11 -13.00 -5.25
CA LEU A 206 -3.24 -13.25 -4.34
C LEU A 206 -4.38 -12.24 -4.52
N SER A 207 -4.05 -11.02 -4.91
CA SER A 207 -5.04 -9.96 -5.14
C SER A 207 -5.83 -10.18 -6.44
N ILE A 208 -5.19 -10.73 -7.47
CA ILE A 208 -5.87 -11.18 -8.68
C ILE A 208 -6.86 -12.29 -8.30
N LEU A 209 -6.40 -13.32 -7.58
CA LEU A 209 -7.28 -14.41 -7.11
C LEU A 209 -8.46 -13.88 -6.27
N GLY A 210 -8.19 -12.97 -5.33
CA GLY A 210 -9.23 -12.38 -4.49
C GLY A 210 -10.25 -11.55 -5.27
N THR A 211 -9.78 -10.82 -6.28
CA THR A 211 -10.64 -10.05 -7.18
C THR A 211 -11.52 -10.97 -8.01
N ILE A 212 -10.94 -11.98 -8.67
CA ILE A 212 -11.67 -12.98 -9.45
C ILE A 212 -12.71 -13.69 -8.59
N ASN A 213 -12.30 -14.19 -7.42
CA ASN A 213 -13.20 -14.84 -6.46
C ASN A 213 -14.36 -13.94 -6.05
N SER A 214 -14.09 -12.65 -5.81
CA SER A 214 -15.15 -11.69 -5.43
C SER A 214 -16.09 -11.35 -6.56
N LEU A 215 -15.65 -11.39 -7.81
CA LEU A 215 -16.46 -11.02 -8.97
C LEU A 215 -17.27 -12.21 -9.49
N LEU A 216 -16.65 -13.38 -9.62
CA LEU A 216 -17.22 -14.53 -10.29
C LEU A 216 -17.96 -15.49 -9.35
N LEU A 217 -17.51 -15.64 -8.09
CA LEU A 217 -18.09 -16.63 -7.20
C LEU A 217 -19.22 -16.05 -6.33
N PRO A 218 -20.39 -16.73 -6.26
CA PRO A 218 -21.43 -16.41 -5.30
C PRO A 218 -20.90 -16.48 -3.87
N GLY A 219 -21.53 -15.77 -2.93
CA GLY A 219 -21.03 -15.65 -1.55
C GLY A 219 -20.77 -16.98 -0.83
N LYS A 220 -21.48 -18.06 -1.22
CA LYS A 220 -21.36 -19.43 -0.69
C LYS A 220 -20.10 -20.17 -1.17
N PHE A 221 -19.52 -19.77 -2.30
CA PHE A 221 -18.36 -20.44 -2.92
C PHE A 221 -17.01 -19.80 -2.58
N LYS A 222 -16.97 -18.88 -1.61
CA LYS A 222 -15.71 -18.25 -1.17
C LYS A 222 -14.73 -19.20 -0.53
N ILE A 223 -15.20 -20.36 -0.10
CA ILE A 223 -14.33 -21.45 0.37
C ILE A 223 -13.37 -21.89 -0.73
N ILE A 224 -13.78 -21.86 -2.01
CA ILE A 224 -12.91 -22.18 -3.15
C ILE A 224 -11.77 -21.17 -3.23
N GLY A 225 -12.08 -19.87 -3.16
CA GLY A 225 -11.06 -18.82 -3.15
C GLY A 225 -10.08 -18.97 -1.98
N LEU A 226 -10.59 -19.30 -0.78
CA LEU A 226 -9.76 -19.56 0.40
C LEU A 226 -8.84 -20.77 0.19
N LEU A 227 -9.37 -21.88 -0.33
CA LEU A 227 -8.60 -23.10 -0.61
C LEU A 227 -7.52 -22.85 -1.67
N LEU A 228 -7.84 -22.10 -2.73
CA LEU A 228 -6.87 -21.73 -3.76
C LEU A 228 -5.74 -20.88 -3.19
N MET A 229 -6.07 -19.81 -2.45
CA MET A 229 -5.07 -18.94 -1.84
C MET A 229 -4.18 -19.69 -0.84
N HIS A 230 -4.77 -20.49 0.02
CA HIS A 230 -4.01 -21.29 0.98
C HIS A 230 -3.18 -22.36 0.30
N GLY A 231 -3.72 -23.00 -0.75
CA GLY A 231 -2.99 -23.93 -1.60
C GLY A 231 -1.76 -23.29 -2.23
N SER A 232 -1.84 -22.03 -2.67
CA SER A 232 -0.70 -21.27 -3.17
C SER A 232 0.39 -21.08 -2.10
N ASP A 233 0.03 -20.87 -0.83
CA ASP A 233 1.03 -20.82 0.25
C ASP A 233 1.74 -22.16 0.41
N HIS A 234 1.01 -23.28 0.34
CA HIS A 234 1.58 -24.64 0.44
C HIS A 234 2.55 -24.90 -0.70
N LEU A 235 2.19 -24.48 -1.92
CA LEU A 235 3.08 -24.56 -3.08
C LEU A 235 4.36 -23.74 -2.84
N LEU A 236 4.26 -22.50 -2.36
CA LEU A 236 5.44 -21.69 -2.08
C LEU A 236 6.33 -22.27 -0.98
N VAL A 237 5.76 -22.89 0.05
CA VAL A 237 6.54 -23.61 1.08
C VAL A 237 7.23 -24.83 0.48
N LYS A 238 6.51 -25.64 -0.31
CA LYS A 238 7.06 -26.83 -0.97
C LYS A 238 8.19 -26.48 -1.94
N CYS A 239 8.07 -25.37 -2.65
CA CYS A 239 9.11 -24.85 -3.54
C CYS A 239 10.28 -24.16 -2.79
N GLY A 240 10.23 -24.05 -1.46
CA GLY A 240 11.26 -23.39 -0.67
C GLY A 240 11.30 -21.86 -0.79
N ILE A 241 10.33 -21.26 -1.49
CA ILE A 241 10.21 -19.80 -1.68
C ILE A 241 9.69 -19.16 -0.40
N LEU A 242 8.67 -19.74 0.24
CA LEU A 242 8.15 -19.26 1.52
C LEU A 242 8.82 -20.03 2.66
N LYS A 243 9.73 -19.38 3.37
CA LYS A 243 10.45 -19.97 4.52
C LYS A 243 9.78 -19.57 5.83
N LEU A 244 9.06 -20.53 6.41
CA LEU A 244 8.46 -20.39 7.73
C LEU A 244 9.55 -20.41 8.81
N LYS A 245 9.41 -19.56 9.84
CA LYS A 245 10.39 -19.47 10.95
C LYS A 245 9.77 -19.76 12.30
N ARG A 246 8.80 -18.92 12.70
CA ARG A 246 8.12 -19.00 13.99
C ARG A 246 6.63 -19.31 13.85
N LEU A 247 6.10 -19.13 12.66
CA LEU A 247 4.69 -19.32 12.36
C LEU A 247 4.51 -20.57 11.51
N ASN A 248 3.33 -21.18 11.64
CA ASN A 248 2.90 -22.28 10.80
C ASN A 248 2.16 -21.74 9.56
N ILE A 249 2.09 -22.52 8.49
CA ILE A 249 1.35 -22.20 7.27
C ILE A 249 -0.12 -21.89 7.52
N PHE A 250 -0.73 -22.51 8.53
CA PHE A 250 -2.12 -22.24 8.92
C PHE A 250 -2.34 -20.80 9.44
N THR A 251 -1.27 -20.06 9.76
CA THR A 251 -1.37 -18.64 10.13
C THR A 251 -1.86 -17.76 8.98
N PHE A 252 -1.75 -18.24 7.73
CA PHE A 252 -2.24 -17.50 6.56
C PHE A 252 -3.76 -17.59 6.38
N ILE A 253 -4.41 -18.64 6.90
CA ILE A 253 -5.88 -18.80 6.84
C ILE A 253 -6.63 -17.57 7.38
N PRO A 254 -6.40 -17.10 8.62
CA PRO A 254 -7.10 -15.92 9.13
C PRO A 254 -6.82 -14.65 8.32
N ILE A 255 -5.62 -14.54 7.71
CA ILE A 255 -5.29 -13.43 6.80
C ILE A 255 -6.20 -13.49 5.58
N HIS A 256 -6.25 -14.62 4.87
CA HIS A 256 -7.09 -14.77 3.69
C HIS A 256 -8.56 -14.52 3.99
N ILE A 257 -9.08 -15.06 5.09
CA ILE A 257 -10.45 -14.83 5.53
C ILE A 257 -10.68 -13.32 5.73
N GLY A 258 -9.82 -12.65 6.50
CA GLY A 258 -9.93 -11.21 6.75
C GLY A 258 -9.90 -10.38 5.47
N VAL A 259 -8.97 -10.66 4.56
CA VAL A 259 -8.86 -9.93 3.28
C VAL A 259 -10.07 -10.21 2.38
N LEU A 260 -10.59 -11.44 2.34
CA LEU A 260 -11.82 -11.77 1.60
C LEU A 260 -13.05 -11.04 2.16
N PHE A 261 -13.13 -10.82 3.47
CA PHE A 261 -14.19 -9.97 4.06
C PHE A 261 -14.03 -8.50 3.65
N ILE A 262 -12.81 -7.96 3.67
CA ILE A 262 -12.54 -6.59 3.22
C ILE A 262 -12.90 -6.40 1.75
N GLY A 263 -12.61 -7.39 0.90
CA GLY A 263 -13.00 -7.36 -0.50
C GLY A 263 -14.51 -7.36 -0.69
N GLN A 264 -15.26 -8.13 0.10
CA GLN A 264 -16.73 -8.10 0.07
C GLN A 264 -17.30 -6.76 0.52
N TYR A 265 -16.77 -6.21 1.62
CA TYR A 265 -17.15 -4.90 2.10
C TYR A 265 -16.90 -3.84 1.03
N THR A 266 -15.72 -3.87 0.40
CA THR A 266 -15.37 -2.97 -0.71
C THR A 266 -16.30 -3.14 -1.90
N LYS A 267 -16.63 -4.37 -2.30
CA LYS A 267 -17.62 -4.66 -3.34
C LYS A 267 -18.99 -4.08 -2.98
N SER A 268 -19.42 -4.19 -1.72
CA SER A 268 -20.67 -3.59 -1.26
C SER A 268 -20.64 -2.07 -1.31
N LEU A 269 -19.51 -1.44 -0.97
CA LEU A 269 -19.36 0.01 -1.07
C LEU A 269 -19.41 0.48 -2.53
N LEU A 270 -18.73 -0.23 -3.44
CA LEU A 270 -18.74 0.09 -4.88
C LEU A 270 -20.15 -0.01 -5.49
N LYS A 271 -21.00 -0.93 -5.01
CA LYS A 271 -22.40 -1.01 -5.43
C LYS A 271 -23.26 0.17 -4.94
N LYS A 272 -22.91 0.76 -3.79
CA LYS A 272 -23.63 1.87 -3.16
C LYS A 272 -23.17 3.25 -3.63
N LEU A 273 -21.96 3.36 -4.19
CA LEU A 273 -21.45 4.58 -4.80
C LEU A 273 -22.36 5.02 -5.94
#